data_AF-A0A1Y3DPJ3-F1
#
_entry.id   AF-A0A1Y3DPJ3-F1
#
_cell.length_a   1.000
_cell.length_b   1.000
_cell.length_c   1.000
_cell.angle_alpha   90.00
_cell.angle_beta   90.00
_cell.angle_gamma   90.00
#
_symmetry.space_group_name_H-M   'P 1'
#
loop_
_entity.id
_entity.type
_entity.pdbx_description
1 polymer ?
#
loop_
_entity_poly.entity_id
_entity_poly.type
_entity_poly.pdbx_seq_one_letter_code
_entity_poly.pdbx_strand_id
1 'polypeptide(L)'
;MNGYPFFKCTDINRRVTLSSLFSLVSKRGVLQSKFKKKNETSFNFPFKVSRTTSGNLPVYPKIRKHGTIVTTVVRHIYGDIKAFKEHLRSICEAPVREHIGYVEVKGLHTMKIKQWLQHIGF
;
A
#
# COMPACT_ATOMS: atom_id res chain seq x y z
N MET A 1 -21.15 -0.52 47.99
CA MET A 1 -20.04 -1.50 48.05
C MET A 1 -20.61 -2.82 47.60
N ASN A 2 -20.51 -3.13 46.31
CA ASN A 2 -21.17 -4.30 45.71
C ASN A 2 -20.10 -5.34 45.42
N GLY A 3 -20.07 -6.38 46.27
CA GLY A 3 -19.16 -7.51 46.16
C GLY A 3 -19.55 -8.45 45.03
N TYR A 4 -18.56 -8.85 44.23
CA TYR A 4 -18.69 -9.87 43.21
C TYR A 4 -18.64 -11.26 43.88
N PRO A 5 -19.62 -12.16 43.66
CA PRO A 5 -19.47 -13.54 44.04
C PRO A 5 -18.59 -14.30 43.04
N PHE A 6 -17.45 -14.67 43.57
CA PHE A 6 -16.56 -15.78 43.22
C PHE A 6 -17.34 -17.05 42.80
N PHE A 7 -17.19 -17.49 41.55
CA PHE A 7 -17.71 -18.80 41.11
C PHE A 7 -16.57 -19.83 41.02
N LYS A 8 -16.82 -20.95 41.70
CA LYS A 8 -15.92 -22.07 41.97
C LYS A 8 -15.48 -22.79 40.70
N CYS A 9 -14.19 -23.09 40.61
CA CYS A 9 -13.65 -24.09 39.70
C CYS A 9 -14.05 -25.49 40.22
N THR A 10 -14.74 -26.27 39.41
CA THR A 10 -14.95 -27.71 39.65
C THR A 10 -14.20 -28.47 38.58
N ASP A 11 -13.15 -29.16 39.01
CA ASP A 11 -12.41 -30.14 38.23
C ASP A 11 -13.34 -31.22 37.68
N ILE A 12 -13.33 -31.39 36.36
CA ILE A 12 -13.91 -32.55 35.69
C ILE A 12 -12.77 -33.25 34.98
N ASN A 13 -12.26 -34.29 35.64
CA ASN A 13 -11.42 -35.32 35.05
C ASN A 13 -12.15 -35.94 33.85
N ARG A 14 -11.75 -35.58 32.62
CA ARG A 14 -12.13 -36.36 31.43
C ARG A 14 -10.90 -36.63 30.57
N ARG A 15 -10.43 -37.86 30.70
CA ARG A 15 -9.43 -38.51 29.85
C ARG A 15 -9.99 -38.55 28.43
N VAL A 16 -9.46 -37.74 27.51
CA VAL A 16 -9.79 -37.80 26.09
C VAL A 16 -8.63 -38.46 25.37
N THR A 17 -8.91 -39.63 24.80
CA THR A 17 -8.00 -40.43 24.00
C THR A 17 -7.64 -39.71 22.70
N LEU A 18 -6.33 -39.65 22.43
CA LEU A 18 -5.71 -39.18 21.20
C LEU A 18 -6.09 -40.06 20.01
N SER A 19 -7.06 -39.62 19.20
CA SER A 19 -7.07 -39.90 17.76
C SER A 19 -8.14 -39.08 17.06
N SER A 20 -7.70 -38.37 16.02
CA SER A 20 -8.52 -37.74 14.98
C SER A 20 -9.62 -36.79 15.44
N LEU A 21 -9.36 -35.49 15.36
CA LEU A 21 -10.38 -34.51 14.98
C LEU A 21 -9.67 -33.32 14.35
N PHE A 22 -9.55 -33.41 13.03
CA PHE A 22 -9.53 -32.33 12.04
C PHE A 22 -9.04 -30.96 12.52
N SER A 23 -7.94 -30.54 11.92
CA SER A 23 -7.42 -29.19 11.85
C SER A 23 -8.46 -28.18 11.32
N LEU A 24 -9.44 -27.83 12.14
CA LEU A 24 -10.24 -26.62 12.02
C LEU A 24 -9.41 -25.43 12.52
N VAL A 25 -8.27 -25.22 11.86
CA VAL A 25 -7.66 -23.89 11.85
C VAL A 25 -8.64 -23.04 11.06
N SER A 26 -9.43 -22.25 11.78
CA SER A 26 -10.21 -21.15 11.21
C SER A 26 -9.22 -20.22 10.52
N LYS A 27 -8.93 -20.51 9.24
CA LYS A 27 -8.24 -19.58 8.36
C LYS A 27 -9.22 -18.45 8.13
N ARG A 28 -9.18 -17.45 9.02
CA ARG A 28 -9.70 -16.11 8.75
C ARG A 28 -8.87 -15.51 7.62
N GLY A 29 -9.05 -16.02 6.40
CA GLY A 29 -8.55 -15.39 5.20
C GLY A 29 -9.35 -14.11 5.01
N VAL A 30 -8.76 -12.97 5.39
CA VAL A 30 -9.35 -11.66 5.04
C VAL A 30 -9.50 -11.65 3.51
N LEU A 31 -10.72 -11.44 3.06
CA LEU A 31 -11.15 -11.55 1.67
C LEU A 31 -10.59 -10.38 0.83
N GLN A 32 -9.26 -10.32 0.67
CA GLN A 32 -8.59 -9.27 -0.10
C GLN A 32 -8.78 -9.44 -1.61
N SER A 33 -9.24 -10.60 -2.08
CA SER A 33 -9.37 -10.88 -3.52
C SER A 33 -10.40 -9.99 -4.22
N LYS A 34 -11.46 -9.56 -3.53
CA LYS A 34 -12.51 -8.70 -4.11
C LYS A 34 -12.03 -7.29 -4.46
N PHE A 35 -10.86 -6.86 -3.97
CA PHE A 35 -10.27 -5.56 -4.29
C PHE A 35 -9.12 -5.61 -5.30
N LYS A 36 -8.81 -6.80 -5.86
CA LYS A 36 -7.80 -6.93 -6.91
C LYS A 36 -8.37 -6.44 -8.24
N LYS A 37 -8.24 -5.13 -8.49
CA LYS A 37 -8.63 -4.48 -9.76
C LYS A 37 -7.94 -5.22 -10.92
N LYS A 38 -8.71 -5.79 -11.85
CA LYS A 38 -8.19 -6.26 -13.14
C LYS A 38 -7.80 -5.01 -13.94
N ASN A 39 -6.53 -4.91 -14.32
CA ASN A 39 -6.05 -3.86 -15.21
C ASN A 39 -6.39 -4.26 -16.65
N GLU A 40 -7.61 -3.99 -17.11
CA GLU A 40 -8.07 -4.36 -18.45
C GLU A 40 -7.59 -3.38 -19.54
N THR A 41 -7.02 -2.23 -19.15
CA THR A 41 -6.53 -1.18 -20.06
C THR A 41 -5.05 -0.91 -19.83
N SER A 42 -4.16 -1.77 -20.36
CA SER A 42 -2.73 -1.44 -20.41
C SER A 42 -2.49 -0.48 -21.57
N PHE A 43 -2.65 0.82 -21.31
CA PHE A 43 -2.16 1.84 -22.24
C PHE A 43 -0.65 1.65 -22.44
N ASN A 44 -0.21 1.65 -23.69
CA ASN A 44 1.21 1.51 -24.03
C ASN A 44 1.93 2.84 -23.75
N PHE A 45 2.26 3.08 -22.49
CA PHE A 45 3.08 4.24 -22.08
C PHE A 45 4.57 3.94 -22.29
N PRO A 46 5.39 4.94 -22.64
CA PRO A 46 6.85 4.77 -22.80
C PRO A 46 7.57 4.57 -21.46
N PHE A 47 6.85 4.64 -20.34
CA PHE A 47 7.35 4.38 -18.99
C PHE A 47 6.45 3.38 -18.25
N LYS A 48 7.00 2.77 -17.21
CA LYS A 48 6.31 1.86 -16.32
C LYS A 48 6.65 2.18 -14.88
N VAL A 49 5.66 2.06 -13.99
CA VAL A 49 5.86 2.13 -12.54
C VAL A 49 5.58 0.76 -11.94
N SER A 50 6.54 0.20 -11.20
CA SER A 50 6.32 -1.08 -10.50
C SER A 50 5.86 -0.85 -9.07
N ARG A 51 4.89 -1.67 -8.63
CA ARG A 51 4.44 -1.70 -7.24
C ARG A 51 5.51 -2.30 -6.34
N THR A 52 5.43 -2.00 -5.05
CA THR A 52 6.26 -2.67 -4.04
C THR A 52 5.88 -4.14 -3.92
N THR A 53 6.69 -4.94 -3.23
CA THR A 53 6.40 -6.35 -2.91
C THR A 53 5.04 -6.52 -2.22
N SER A 54 4.60 -5.52 -1.45
CA SER A 54 3.28 -5.48 -0.80
C SER A 54 2.13 -5.06 -1.72
N GLY A 55 2.39 -4.76 -3.00
CA GLY A 55 1.38 -4.31 -3.97
C GLY A 55 1.01 -2.83 -3.85
N ASN A 56 1.77 -2.02 -3.11
CA ASN A 56 1.51 -0.60 -2.93
C ASN A 56 2.19 0.26 -4.01
N LEU A 57 1.61 1.41 -4.33
CA LEU A 57 2.21 2.38 -5.24
C LEU A 57 3.42 3.06 -4.60
N PRO A 58 4.53 3.23 -5.33
CA PRO A 58 5.80 3.74 -4.82
C PRO A 58 5.82 5.29 -4.72
N VAL A 59 4.80 5.88 -4.11
CA VAL A 59 4.62 7.34 -3.97
C VAL A 59 4.61 7.72 -2.49
N TYR A 60 5.58 8.54 -2.09
CA TYR A 60 5.83 8.89 -0.69
C TYR A 60 6.07 10.38 -0.49
N PRO A 61 5.54 11.00 0.57
CA PRO A 61 5.99 12.32 0.97
C PRO A 61 7.42 12.24 1.52
N LYS A 62 8.23 13.27 1.24
CA LYS A 62 9.56 13.47 1.79
C LYS A 62 9.58 14.82 2.47
N ILE A 63 9.80 14.80 3.79
CA ILE A 63 9.82 15.99 4.63
C ILE A 63 11.28 16.27 4.98
N ARG A 64 11.72 17.51 4.80
CA ARG A 64 13.08 17.99 5.13
C ARG A 64 12.99 19.30 5.92
N LYS A 65 14.11 19.72 6.52
CA LYS A 65 14.25 20.97 7.28
C LYS A 65 13.11 21.16 8.31
N HIS A 66 12.95 20.20 9.21
CA HIS A 66 11.94 20.25 10.29
C HIS A 66 10.50 20.56 9.82
N GLY A 67 10.12 20.12 8.62
CA GLY A 67 8.75 20.32 8.11
C GLY A 67 8.61 21.45 7.10
N THR A 68 9.59 22.34 6.97
CA THR A 68 9.50 23.49 6.05
C THR A 68 9.46 23.06 4.58
N ILE A 69 10.16 21.97 4.23
CA ILE A 69 10.21 21.47 2.86
C ILE A 69 9.49 20.13 2.80
N VAL A 70 8.30 20.14 2.19
CA VAL A 70 7.53 18.94 1.88
C VAL A 70 7.54 18.73 0.37
N THR A 71 8.04 17.57 -0.04
CA THR A 71 8.07 17.13 -1.43
C THR A 71 7.42 15.75 -1.55
N THR A 72 7.05 15.36 -2.76
CA THR A 72 6.53 14.03 -3.04
C THR A 72 7.50 13.30 -3.95
N VAL A 73 7.86 12.07 -3.59
CA VAL A 73 8.82 11.25 -4.31
C VAL A 73 8.13 10.04 -4.91
N VAL A 74 8.40 9.79 -6.19
CA VAL A 74 7.95 8.59 -6.91
C VAL A 74 9.17 7.72 -7.22
N ARG A 75 9.11 6.45 -6.85
CA ARG A 75 10.19 5.46 -7.07
C ARG A 75 9.76 4.37 -8.05
N HIS A 76 10.68 3.47 -8.37
CA HIS A 76 10.44 2.28 -9.20
C HIS A 76 9.88 2.61 -10.58
N ILE A 77 10.45 3.64 -11.20
CA ILE A 77 10.12 4.11 -12.54
C ILE A 77 11.11 3.47 -13.52
N TYR A 78 10.59 2.95 -14.63
CA TYR A 78 11.35 2.31 -15.70
C TYR A 78 10.92 2.90 -17.05
N GLY A 79 11.78 2.84 -18.06
CA GLY A 79 11.52 3.40 -19.39
C GLY A 79 11.84 4.89 -19.47
N ASP A 80 11.06 5.64 -20.25
CA ASP A 80 11.31 7.07 -20.50
C ASP A 80 10.91 7.97 -19.32
N ILE A 81 11.93 8.35 -18.54
CA ILE A 81 11.77 9.23 -17.37
C ILE A 81 11.39 10.66 -17.78
N LYS A 82 11.77 11.12 -18.97
CA LYS A 82 11.47 12.48 -19.43
C LYS A 82 9.97 12.62 -19.70
N ALA A 83 9.38 11.67 -20.42
CA ALA A 83 7.93 11.60 -20.62
C ALA A 83 7.19 11.54 -19.28
N PHE A 84 7.63 10.68 -18.35
CA PHE A 84 7.02 10.60 -17.02
C PHE A 84 7.04 11.94 -16.26
N LYS A 85 8.17 12.65 -16.33
CA LYS A 85 8.35 13.97 -15.71
C LYS A 85 7.44 15.03 -16.31
N GLU A 86 7.22 15.02 -17.62
CA GLU A 86 6.30 15.94 -18.31
C GLU A 86 4.86 15.71 -17.88
N HIS A 87 4.41 14.45 -17.79
CA HIS A 87 3.09 14.13 -17.25
C HIS A 87 2.94 14.60 -15.80
N LEU A 88 3.94 14.34 -14.94
CA LEU A 88 3.87 14.81 -13.56
C LEU A 88 3.83 16.33 -13.43
N ARG A 89 4.53 17.07 -14.31
CA ARG A 89 4.44 18.54 -14.37
C ARG A 89 3.04 19.00 -14.75
N SER A 90 2.45 18.38 -15.78
CA SER A 90 1.09 18.71 -16.22
C SER A 90 0.05 18.40 -15.14
N ILE A 91 0.18 17.28 -14.45
CA ILE A 91 -0.79 16.86 -13.42
C ILE A 91 -0.63 17.68 -12.15
N CYS A 92 0.59 17.89 -11.66
CA CYS A 92 0.80 18.53 -10.36
C CYS A 92 0.90 20.06 -10.46
N GLU A 93 1.07 20.61 -11.68
CA GLU A 93 1.32 22.05 -11.91
C GLU A 93 2.49 22.57 -11.06
N ALA A 94 3.46 21.68 -10.82
CA ALA A 94 4.54 21.88 -9.87
C ALA A 94 5.90 21.52 -10.49
N PRO A 95 7.00 22.13 -10.03
CA PRO A 95 8.32 21.81 -10.53
C PRO A 95 8.73 20.39 -10.12
N VAL A 96 9.15 19.62 -11.13
CA VAL A 96 9.59 18.23 -10.99
C VAL A 96 11.09 18.12 -11.24
N ARG A 97 11.80 17.52 -10.29
CA ARG A 97 13.25 17.24 -10.32
C ARG A 97 13.48 15.75 -10.51
N GLU A 98 14.45 15.44 -11.34
CA GLU A 98 14.86 14.07 -11.62
C GLU A 98 16.08 13.72 -10.77
N HIS A 99 16.06 12.53 -10.19
CA HIS A 99 17.16 11.96 -9.44
C HIS A 99 17.39 10.52 -9.89
N ILE A 100 18.57 9.98 -9.57
CA ILE A 100 18.88 8.59 -9.87
C ILE A 100 17.94 7.68 -9.07
N GLY A 101 17.09 6.93 -9.77
CA GLY A 101 16.14 5.97 -9.21
C GLY A 101 14.81 6.55 -8.72
N TYR A 102 14.62 7.87 -8.71
CA TYR A 102 13.36 8.49 -8.29
C TYR A 102 13.14 9.89 -8.87
N VAL A 103 11.87 10.30 -8.90
CA VAL A 103 11.45 11.64 -9.33
C VAL A 103 10.85 12.37 -8.14
N GLU A 104 11.27 13.62 -7.91
CA GLU A 104 10.83 14.47 -6.81
C GLU A 104 9.98 15.62 -7.32
N VAL A 105 8.75 15.74 -6.82
CA VAL A 105 7.81 16.82 -7.10
C VAL A 105 7.77 17.76 -5.89
N LYS A 106 7.91 19.07 -6.12
CA LYS A 106 7.76 20.06 -5.04
C LYS A 106 6.31 20.08 -4.55
N GLY A 107 6.09 20.02 -3.24
CA GLY A 107 4.75 20.02 -2.64
C GLY A 107 4.22 18.64 -2.27
N LEU A 108 3.07 18.63 -1.58
CA LEU A 108 2.38 17.42 -1.13
C LEU A 108 1.32 17.00 -2.15
N HIS A 109 1.67 16.07 -3.03
CA HIS A 109 0.83 15.59 -4.14
C HIS A 109 0.59 14.07 -4.10
N THR A 110 0.82 13.44 -2.94
CA THR A 110 0.76 11.98 -2.77
C THR A 110 -0.55 11.38 -3.26
N MET A 111 -1.69 11.99 -2.91
CA MET A 111 -3.01 11.48 -3.29
C MET A 111 -3.28 11.65 -4.79
N LYS A 112 -2.98 12.83 -5.33
CA LYS A 112 -3.17 13.16 -6.75
C LYS A 112 -2.39 12.19 -7.65
N ILE A 113 -1.12 11.96 -7.32
CA ILE A 113 -0.25 11.04 -8.09
C ILE A 113 -0.73 9.59 -7.95
N LYS A 114 -1.13 9.15 -6.74
CA LYS A 114 -1.66 7.79 -6.56
C LYS A 114 -2.93 7.55 -7.37
N GLN A 115 -3.87 8.49 -7.35
CA GLN A 115 -5.11 8.39 -8.12
C GLN A 115 -4.82 8.31 -9.63
N TRP A 116 -3.91 9.14 -10.12
CA TRP A 116 -3.49 9.12 -11.52
C TRP A 116 -2.86 7.79 -11.93
N LEU A 117 -1.91 7.26 -11.15
CA LEU A 117 -1.29 5.96 -11.43
C LEU A 117 -2.31 4.80 -11.41
N GLN A 118 -3.27 4.84 -10.47
CA GLN A 118 -4.37 3.86 -10.39
C GLN A 118 -5.35 3.98 -11.57
N HIS A 119 -5.52 5.18 -12.12
CA HIS A 119 -6.37 5.42 -13.27
C HIS A 119 -5.75 4.87 -14.55
N ILE A 120 -4.43 5.07 -14.74
CA ILE A 120 -3.69 4.52 -15.88
C ILE A 120 -3.59 2.98 -15.81
N GLY A 121 -3.55 2.42 -14.60
CA GLY A 121 -3.47 0.97 -14.40
C GLY A 121 -2.10 0.46 -13.94
N PHE A 122 -1.33 1.29 -13.23
CA PHE A 122 -0.09 0.90 -12.56
C PHE A 122 -0.32 0.42 -11.11
#